data_AF-A0A101FSQ5-F1
#
_entry.id   AF-A0A101FSQ5-F1
#
_cell.length_a   1.000
_cell.length_b   1.000
_cell.length_c   1.000
_cell.angle_alpha   90.00
_cell.angle_beta   90.00
_cell.angle_gamma   90.00
#
_symmetry.space_group_name_H-M   'P 1'
#
loop_
_entity.id
_entity.type
_entity.pdbx_description
1 polymer ?
#
loop_
_entity_poly.entity_id
_entity_poly.type
_entity_poly.pdbx_seq_one_letter_code
_entity_poly.pdbx_strand_id
1 'polypeptide(L)'
;MLKVIGHRGARSVAPENTLGSIRAAKKCRADFVEVDVRLSKDGDLVVIHDESVNRTTDGTGRVEEMTSEEIRLLDAGFGERVPTLTEAVALVKELDLGIVVEMKEEGLEDLVVRELKGTRAIVTSFYHASVREIKELADIKTGIIISSLPIKPVDLALWARADSIFPRIPNPNLFKKAHREGLEVYPWTINDPDRTRWLKRLGADGLVTDDPCGIRAAADEPVTNVEAGKCQYYPCHHFEGQDCTHCFCPLYPCKDPELGKFIKTKRGKRLWSCVDCTLVHRPKVARYLSEHPEASTEELKRIYREGASAG
;
A
#
# COMPACT_ATOMS: atom_id res chain seq x y z
N MET A 1 -4.78 -7.89 -9.27
CA MET A 1 -5.81 -7.79 -8.20
C MET A 1 -5.24 -6.94 -7.08
N LEU A 2 -6.08 -6.18 -6.38
CA LEU A 2 -5.67 -5.34 -5.25
C LEU A 2 -5.35 -6.23 -4.05
N LYS A 3 -4.12 -6.18 -3.54
CA LYS A 3 -3.73 -6.95 -2.34
C LYS A 3 -4.35 -6.32 -1.08
N VAL A 4 -4.86 -7.13 -0.17
CA VAL A 4 -5.32 -6.70 1.16
C VAL A 4 -4.30 -7.13 2.21
N ILE A 5 -3.79 -6.15 2.96
CA ILE A 5 -2.80 -6.36 4.03
C ILE A 5 -3.47 -6.01 5.36
N GLY A 6 -3.63 -7.00 6.24
CA GLY A 6 -4.19 -6.77 7.57
C GLY A 6 -3.18 -6.07 8.47
N HIS A 7 -3.41 -4.81 8.84
CA HIS A 7 -2.58 -3.99 9.73
C HIS A 7 -2.57 -4.59 11.13
N ARG A 8 -1.40 -5.06 11.60
CA ARG A 8 -1.23 -5.78 12.86
C ARG A 8 -2.21 -6.94 13.03
N GLY A 9 -2.50 -7.67 11.94
CA GLY A 9 -3.60 -8.63 11.89
C GLY A 9 -4.91 -8.06 11.38
N ALA A 10 -6.02 -8.52 11.95
CA ALA A 10 -7.35 -7.96 11.73
C ALA A 10 -7.83 -7.27 13.02
N ARG A 11 -7.38 -6.04 13.25
CA ARG A 11 -7.67 -5.26 14.48
C ARG A 11 -9.15 -4.99 14.71
N SER A 12 -9.97 -5.02 13.67
CA SER A 12 -11.43 -4.96 13.78
C SER A 12 -12.05 -6.21 14.43
N VAL A 13 -11.32 -7.32 14.50
CA VAL A 13 -11.82 -8.64 14.93
C VAL A 13 -11.11 -9.17 16.17
N ALA A 14 -9.80 -8.95 16.31
CA ALA A 14 -8.98 -9.48 17.40
C ALA A 14 -7.87 -8.49 17.80
N PRO A 15 -7.28 -8.62 19.00
CA PRO A 15 -6.24 -7.70 19.46
C PRO A 15 -5.04 -7.63 18.52
N GLU A 16 -4.53 -6.43 18.30
CA GLU A 16 -3.43 -6.18 17.36
C GLU A 16 -2.19 -7.01 17.70
N ASN A 17 -1.43 -7.42 16.68
CA ASN A 17 -0.13 -8.09 16.82
C ASN A 17 -0.21 -9.42 17.62
N THR A 18 -1.34 -10.13 17.54
CA THR A 18 -1.54 -11.46 18.16
C THR A 18 -1.67 -12.57 17.12
N LEU A 19 -1.41 -13.83 17.49
CA LEU A 19 -1.68 -14.97 16.61
C LEU A 19 -3.18 -15.08 16.27
N GLY A 20 -4.07 -14.75 17.20
CA GLY A 20 -5.50 -14.64 16.96
C GLY A 20 -5.85 -13.65 15.85
N SER A 21 -5.20 -12.48 15.84
CA SER A 21 -5.40 -11.47 14.78
C SER A 21 -4.87 -11.90 13.41
N ILE A 22 -3.78 -12.66 13.35
CA ILE A 22 -3.27 -13.26 12.11
C ILE A 22 -4.28 -14.28 11.56
N ARG A 23 -4.81 -15.16 12.42
CA ARG A 23 -5.86 -16.13 12.02
C ARG A 23 -7.11 -15.41 11.54
N ALA A 24 -7.51 -14.34 12.21
CA ALA A 24 -8.65 -13.52 11.80
C ALA A 24 -8.42 -12.87 10.42
N ALA A 25 -7.22 -12.34 10.15
CA ALA A 25 -6.88 -11.78 8.84
C ALA A 25 -7.01 -12.82 7.71
N LYS A 26 -6.53 -14.06 7.92
CA LYS A 26 -6.72 -15.16 6.96
C LYS A 26 -8.21 -15.46 6.73
N LYS A 27 -9.02 -15.53 7.79
CA LYS A 27 -10.49 -15.73 7.68
C LYS A 27 -11.16 -14.61 6.89
N CYS A 28 -10.68 -13.37 7.01
CA CYS A 28 -11.11 -12.22 6.22
C CYS A 28 -10.56 -12.21 4.78
N ARG A 29 -9.87 -13.27 4.32
CA ARG A 29 -9.25 -13.35 2.99
C ARG A 29 -8.24 -12.23 2.72
N ALA A 30 -7.47 -11.85 3.73
CA ALA A 30 -6.29 -11.03 3.53
C ALA A 30 -5.24 -11.80 2.72
N ASP A 31 -4.48 -11.08 1.89
CA ASP A 31 -3.37 -11.63 1.11
C ASP A 31 -2.09 -11.64 1.94
N PHE A 32 -1.92 -10.62 2.78
CA PHE A 32 -0.82 -10.48 3.72
C PHE A 32 -1.35 -10.05 5.09
N VAL A 33 -0.55 -10.30 6.13
CA VAL A 33 -0.68 -9.64 7.43
C VAL A 33 0.54 -8.77 7.66
N GLU A 34 0.35 -7.58 8.18
CA GLU A 34 1.43 -6.73 8.68
C GLU A 34 1.58 -6.95 10.19
N VAL A 35 2.81 -6.96 10.67
CA VAL A 35 3.17 -7.07 12.09
C VAL A 35 4.34 -6.14 12.41
N ASP A 36 4.33 -5.57 13.61
CA ASP A 36 5.42 -4.75 14.12
C ASP A 36 6.39 -5.60 14.94
N VAL A 37 7.70 -5.40 14.80
CA VAL A 37 8.71 -6.12 15.59
C VAL A 37 9.64 -5.21 16.37
N ARG A 38 9.99 -5.67 17.58
CA ARG A 38 10.96 -5.08 18.50
C ARG A 38 11.83 -6.13 19.16
N LEU A 39 13.00 -5.74 19.66
CA LEU A 39 13.92 -6.63 20.35
C LEU A 39 13.62 -6.71 21.85
N SER A 40 13.47 -7.92 22.38
CA SER A 40 13.41 -8.18 23.82
C SER A 40 14.81 -8.15 24.45
N LYS A 41 14.87 -8.10 25.78
CA LYS A 41 16.11 -8.11 26.57
C LYS A 41 17.03 -9.30 26.28
N ASP A 42 16.45 -10.45 25.99
CA ASP A 42 17.14 -11.71 25.69
C ASP A 42 17.44 -11.92 24.19
N GLY A 43 17.12 -10.92 23.35
CA GLY A 43 17.52 -10.89 21.95
C GLY A 43 16.55 -11.56 20.98
N ASP A 44 15.34 -11.89 21.42
CA ASP A 44 14.28 -12.38 20.55
C ASP A 44 13.48 -11.23 19.94
N LEU A 45 13.00 -11.42 18.71
CA LEU A 45 12.08 -10.48 18.06
C LEU A 45 10.65 -10.77 18.55
N VAL A 46 10.08 -9.83 19.29
CA VAL A 46 8.69 -9.88 19.77
C VAL A 46 7.79 -9.04 18.87
N VAL A 47 6.56 -9.49 18.66
CA VAL A 47 5.59 -8.85 17.76
C VAL A 47 4.79 -7.81 18.54
N ILE A 48 5.27 -6.57 18.57
CA ILE A 48 4.66 -5.47 19.31
C ILE A 48 5.04 -4.10 18.72
N HIS A 49 4.09 -3.16 18.73
CA HIS A 49 4.27 -1.84 18.12
C HIS A 49 5.02 -0.84 19.01
N ASP A 50 4.59 -0.72 20.26
CA ASP A 50 5.05 0.32 21.18
C ASP A 50 6.37 -0.08 21.82
N GLU A 51 7.17 0.89 22.27
CA GLU A 51 8.40 0.61 23.04
C GLU A 51 8.11 -0.01 24.41
N SER A 52 6.85 0.07 24.87
CA SER A 52 6.39 -0.50 26.13
C SER A 52 5.20 -1.43 25.92
N VAL A 53 5.01 -2.36 26.85
CA VAL A 53 3.88 -3.30 26.81
C VAL A 53 2.55 -2.67 27.26
N ASN A 54 2.61 -1.48 27.88
CA ASN A 54 1.54 -0.86 28.67
C ASN A 54 0.20 -0.68 27.95
N ARG A 55 0.20 -0.39 26.64
CA ARG A 55 -1.04 -0.04 25.91
C ARG A 55 -1.83 -1.27 25.48
N THR A 56 -1.13 -2.33 25.08
CA THR A 56 -1.72 -3.49 24.42
C THR A 56 -1.71 -4.73 25.27
N THR A 57 -1.21 -4.65 26.51
CA THR A 57 -1.23 -5.76 27.46
C THR A 57 -1.67 -5.31 28.85
N ASP A 58 -1.78 -6.25 29.78
CA ASP A 58 -2.01 -6.03 31.20
C ASP A 58 -0.71 -5.75 32.01
N GLY A 59 0.45 -5.74 31.35
CA GLY A 59 1.75 -5.49 31.98
C GLY A 59 2.18 -4.03 31.93
N THR A 60 3.31 -3.73 32.59
CA THR A 60 3.99 -2.44 32.45
C THR A 60 5.51 -2.62 32.34
N GLY A 61 6.16 -1.80 31.51
CA GLY A 61 7.61 -1.85 31.31
C GLY A 61 8.03 -1.64 29.85
N ARG A 62 9.31 -1.38 29.61
CA ARG A 62 9.88 -1.28 28.27
C ARG A 62 10.17 -2.67 27.71
N VAL A 63 9.92 -2.87 26.43
CA VAL A 63 10.15 -4.15 25.73
C VAL A 63 11.62 -4.57 25.84
N GLU A 64 12.55 -3.63 25.67
CA GLU A 64 14.00 -3.87 25.76
C GLU A 64 14.48 -4.26 27.17
N GLU A 65 13.66 -4.03 28.20
CA GLU A 65 13.99 -4.35 29.60
C GLU A 65 13.37 -5.67 30.08
N MET A 66 12.55 -6.32 29.24
CA MET A 66 11.84 -7.56 29.52
C MET A 66 12.30 -8.68 28.60
N THR A 67 12.41 -9.90 29.13
CA THR A 67 12.66 -11.12 28.34
C THR A 67 11.43 -11.49 27.50
N SER A 68 11.63 -12.25 26.42
CA SER A 68 10.54 -12.68 25.56
C SER A 68 9.52 -13.55 26.32
N GLU A 69 9.99 -14.35 27.27
CA GLU A 69 9.13 -15.16 28.14
C GLU A 69 8.32 -14.30 29.13
N GLU A 70 8.92 -13.27 29.72
CA GLU A 70 8.18 -12.32 30.58
C GLU A 70 7.07 -11.61 29.79
N ILE A 71 7.37 -11.19 28.56
CA ILE A 71 6.40 -10.54 27.66
C ILE A 71 5.30 -11.53 27.25
N ARG A 72 5.65 -12.78 26.96
CA ARG A 72 4.72 -13.85 26.55
C ARG A 72 3.66 -14.16 27.62
N LEU A 73 3.98 -13.96 28.90
CA LEU A 73 3.06 -14.21 30.02
C LEU A 73 1.97 -13.13 30.17
N LEU A 74 2.10 -11.99 29.50
CA LEU A 74 1.13 -10.90 29.54
C LEU A 74 -0.11 -11.22 28.70
N ASP A 75 -1.28 -10.73 29.12
CA ASP A 75 -2.52 -10.82 28.35
C ASP A 75 -2.57 -9.64 27.38
N ALA A 76 -2.45 -9.93 26.08
CA ALA A 76 -2.50 -8.95 24.99
C ALA A 76 -3.94 -8.57 24.58
N GLY A 77 -4.93 -9.00 25.36
CA GLY A 77 -6.36 -8.81 25.15
C GLY A 77 -7.08 -10.13 24.92
N PHE A 78 -8.23 -10.29 25.57
CA PHE A 78 -9.10 -11.46 25.43
C PHE A 78 -8.38 -12.82 25.61
N GLY A 79 -7.31 -12.88 26.41
CA GLY A 79 -6.52 -14.08 26.66
C GLY A 79 -5.48 -14.41 25.59
N GLU A 80 -5.32 -13.57 24.56
CA GLU A 80 -4.22 -13.69 23.60
C GLU A 80 -2.89 -13.29 24.23
N ARG A 81 -1.78 -13.72 23.62
CA ARG A 81 -0.42 -13.42 24.07
C ARG A 81 0.32 -12.62 23.00
N VAL A 82 1.35 -11.88 23.43
CA VAL A 82 2.32 -11.27 22.51
C VAL A 82 3.20 -12.40 21.94
N PRO A 83 3.17 -12.67 20.63
CA PRO A 83 3.97 -13.74 20.03
C PRO A 83 5.39 -13.25 19.70
N THR A 84 6.29 -14.20 19.49
CA THR A 84 7.57 -13.91 18.82
C THR A 84 7.38 -13.86 17.29
N LEU A 85 8.33 -13.25 16.58
CA LEU A 85 8.32 -13.26 15.11
C LEU A 85 8.40 -14.70 14.58
N THR A 86 9.16 -15.59 15.23
CA THR A 86 9.25 -17.01 14.87
C THR A 86 7.87 -17.68 14.89
N GLU A 87 7.06 -17.42 15.92
CA GLU A 87 5.70 -17.96 16.04
C GLU A 87 4.77 -17.39 14.98
N ALA A 88 4.86 -16.08 14.71
CA ALA A 88 4.10 -15.43 13.65
C ALA A 88 4.47 -15.99 12.26
N VAL A 89 5.76 -16.17 11.97
CA VAL A 89 6.27 -16.74 10.72
C VAL A 89 5.81 -18.19 10.54
N ALA A 90 5.86 -19.00 11.59
CA ALA A 90 5.35 -20.37 11.55
C ALA A 90 3.87 -20.40 11.18
N LEU A 91 3.07 -19.53 11.80
CA LEU A 91 1.63 -19.45 11.56
C LEU A 91 1.29 -18.97 10.14
N VAL A 92 1.95 -17.94 9.62
CA VAL A 92 1.65 -17.46 8.25
C VAL A 92 2.03 -18.50 7.19
N LYS A 93 3.07 -19.31 7.43
CA LYS A 93 3.42 -20.45 6.58
C LYS A 93 2.33 -21.53 6.60
N GLU A 94 1.85 -21.89 7.79
CA GLU A 94 0.74 -22.85 7.95
C GLU A 94 -0.53 -22.38 7.21
N LEU A 95 -0.81 -21.08 7.29
CA LEU A 95 -2.02 -20.49 6.71
C LEU A 95 -1.89 -20.13 5.22
N ASP A 96 -0.74 -20.33 4.58
CA ASP A 96 -0.44 -19.80 3.25
C ASP A 96 -0.84 -18.31 3.13
N LEU A 97 -0.25 -17.51 4.01
CA LEU A 97 -0.46 -16.07 4.11
C LEU A 97 0.89 -15.36 3.94
N GLY A 98 0.90 -14.22 3.23
CA GLY A 98 2.10 -13.38 3.21
C GLY A 98 2.27 -12.60 4.51
N ILE A 99 3.50 -12.16 4.82
CA ILE A 99 3.76 -11.31 5.98
C ILE A 99 4.48 -10.03 5.57
N VAL A 100 4.07 -8.91 6.16
CA VAL A 100 4.79 -7.64 6.14
C VAL A 100 5.34 -7.42 7.53
N VAL A 101 6.64 -7.22 7.68
CA VAL A 101 7.28 -7.03 8.98
C VAL A 101 7.79 -5.60 9.05
N GLU A 102 7.16 -4.76 9.88
CA GLU A 102 7.63 -3.43 10.19
C GLU A 102 8.69 -3.49 11.30
N MET A 103 9.93 -3.12 10.98
CA MET A 103 10.98 -2.92 11.98
C MET A 103 10.79 -1.57 12.67
N LYS A 104 10.57 -1.60 13.99
CA LYS A 104 10.33 -0.40 14.82
C LYS A 104 11.60 0.26 15.34
N GLU A 105 12.75 -0.33 15.08
CA GLU A 105 14.07 0.09 15.53
C GLU A 105 15.13 -0.37 14.51
N GLU A 106 16.28 0.31 14.49
CA GLU A 106 17.44 -0.05 13.66
C GLU A 106 18.25 -1.16 14.35
N GLY A 107 19.03 -1.94 13.61
CA GLY A 107 19.89 -3.00 14.17
C GLY A 107 19.23 -4.38 14.27
N LEU A 108 18.01 -4.54 13.74
CA LEU A 108 17.28 -5.81 13.71
C LEU A 108 17.54 -6.63 12.44
N GLU A 109 18.32 -6.10 11.50
CA GLU A 109 18.31 -6.51 10.09
C GLU A 109 18.71 -7.98 9.91
N ASP A 110 19.82 -8.39 10.51
CA ASP A 110 20.31 -9.78 10.47
C ASP A 110 19.31 -10.77 11.11
N LEU A 111 18.67 -10.38 12.20
CA LEU A 111 17.70 -11.21 12.92
C LEU A 111 16.43 -11.39 12.07
N VAL A 112 15.90 -10.30 11.53
CA VAL A 112 14.71 -10.31 10.66
C VAL A 112 14.97 -11.14 9.40
N VAL A 113 16.12 -10.96 8.74
CA VAL A 113 16.50 -11.74 7.55
C VAL A 113 16.56 -13.24 7.87
N ARG A 114 17.12 -13.61 9.02
CA ARG A 114 17.21 -15.01 9.46
C ARG A 114 15.82 -15.63 9.67
N GLU A 115 14.94 -14.95 10.40
CA GLU A 115 13.58 -15.42 10.68
C GLU A 115 12.73 -15.55 9.42
N LEU A 116 12.91 -14.64 8.45
CA LEU A 116 12.11 -14.61 7.24
C LEU A 116 12.59 -15.54 6.11
N LYS A 117 13.63 -16.35 6.36
CA LYS A 117 14.16 -17.27 5.35
C LYS A 117 13.08 -18.24 4.84
N GLY A 118 12.90 -18.26 3.52
CA GLY A 118 11.89 -19.10 2.85
C GLY A 118 10.44 -18.68 3.15
N THR A 119 10.22 -17.46 3.62
CA THR A 119 8.89 -16.90 3.90
C THR A 119 8.50 -15.91 2.81
N ARG A 120 7.23 -15.91 2.39
CA ARG A 120 6.70 -14.86 1.50
C ARG A 120 6.53 -13.56 2.28
N ALA A 121 7.60 -12.76 2.33
CA ALA A 121 7.68 -11.60 3.21
C ALA A 121 8.00 -10.29 2.48
N ILE A 122 7.56 -9.17 3.08
CA ILE A 122 8.01 -7.81 2.77
C ILE A 122 8.53 -7.18 4.07
N VAL A 123 9.75 -6.64 4.10
CA VAL A 123 10.26 -5.92 5.27
C VAL A 123 10.09 -4.42 5.06
N THR A 124 9.48 -3.75 6.03
CA THR A 124 9.21 -2.32 6.00
C THR A 124 9.82 -1.60 7.19
N SER A 125 10.10 -0.31 7.04
CA SER A 125 10.47 0.54 8.17
C SER A 125 10.34 2.03 7.83
N PHE A 126 10.23 2.86 8.89
CA PHE A 126 10.51 4.29 8.81
C PHE A 126 12.01 4.60 8.72
N TYR A 127 12.88 3.66 9.13
CA TYR A 127 14.33 3.75 9.00
C TYR A 127 14.76 3.26 7.62
N HIS A 128 14.82 4.19 6.64
CA HIS A 128 15.09 3.83 5.25
C HIS A 128 16.52 3.31 5.01
N ALA A 129 17.45 3.56 5.93
CA ALA A 129 18.78 2.96 5.91
C ALA A 129 18.70 1.44 6.20
N SER A 130 17.95 1.04 7.24
CA SER A 130 17.68 -0.37 7.55
C SER A 130 16.98 -1.11 6.39
N VAL A 131 16.04 -0.45 5.71
CA VAL A 131 15.40 -1.01 4.49
C VAL A 131 16.44 -1.35 3.42
N ARG A 132 17.46 -0.50 3.25
CA ARG A 132 18.55 -0.74 2.30
C ARG A 132 19.44 -1.90 2.75
N GLU A 133 19.77 -1.95 4.03
CA GLU A 133 20.63 -3.00 4.61
C GLU A 133 19.97 -4.38 4.51
N ILE A 134 18.68 -4.52 4.79
CA ILE A 134 17.92 -5.76 4.53
C ILE A 134 18.11 -6.23 3.08
N LYS A 135 18.05 -5.31 2.12
CA LYS A 135 18.19 -5.60 0.69
C LYS A 135 19.61 -6.00 0.30
N GLU A 136 20.62 -5.58 1.07
CA GLU A 136 22.03 -5.95 0.89
C GLU A 136 22.32 -7.32 1.52
N LEU A 137 21.63 -7.67 2.60
CA LEU A 137 21.78 -8.95 3.31
C LEU A 137 21.04 -10.11 2.61
N ALA A 138 19.87 -9.87 2.01
CA ALA A 138 19.09 -10.91 1.36
C ALA A 138 18.19 -10.40 0.22
N ASP A 139 17.87 -11.29 -0.71
CA ASP A 139 16.85 -11.05 -1.74
C ASP A 139 15.43 -11.22 -1.16
N ILE A 140 15.06 -10.28 -0.29
CA ILE A 140 13.72 -10.16 0.29
C ILE A 140 13.08 -8.88 -0.27
N LYS A 141 11.75 -8.87 -0.41
CA LYS A 141 11.02 -7.67 -0.81
C LYS A 141 11.07 -6.64 0.31
N THR A 142 11.32 -5.39 -0.03
CA THR A 142 11.39 -4.31 0.98
C THR A 142 10.52 -3.11 0.62
N GLY A 143 10.16 -2.32 1.63
CA GLY A 143 9.31 -1.14 1.44
C GLY A 143 9.65 0.00 2.40
N ILE A 144 9.68 1.22 1.88
CA ILE A 144 9.81 2.41 2.74
C ILE A 144 8.43 2.82 3.28
N ILE A 145 8.36 3.20 4.56
CA ILE A 145 7.16 3.80 5.14
C ILE A 145 7.32 5.33 5.17
N ILE A 146 6.28 6.05 4.73
CA ILE A 146 6.25 7.52 4.77
C ILE A 146 4.93 8.03 5.35
N SER A 147 5.00 8.81 6.44
CA SER A 147 3.84 9.42 7.11
C SER A 147 3.44 10.78 6.52
N SER A 148 4.44 11.53 6.07
CA SER A 148 4.32 12.72 5.24
C SER A 148 4.76 12.39 3.82
N LEU A 149 4.51 13.27 2.86
CA LEU A 149 4.95 13.08 1.48
C LEU A 149 6.25 13.89 1.25
N PRO A 150 7.44 13.26 1.18
CA PRO A 150 8.68 13.94 0.82
C PRO A 150 8.57 14.62 -0.54
N ILE A 151 9.47 15.57 -0.82
CA ILE A 151 9.54 16.23 -2.13
C ILE A 151 9.82 15.21 -3.25
N LYS A 152 10.61 14.17 -2.95
CA LYS A 152 11.07 13.13 -3.87
C LYS A 152 10.87 11.72 -3.25
N PRO A 153 9.63 11.27 -3.09
CA PRO A 153 9.34 10.01 -2.40
C PRO A 153 9.84 8.79 -3.19
N VAL A 154 9.85 8.87 -4.51
CA VAL A 154 10.35 7.81 -5.40
C VAL A 154 11.87 7.74 -5.35
N ASP A 155 12.59 8.87 -5.47
CA ASP A 155 14.06 8.88 -5.32
C ASP A 155 14.47 8.30 -3.95
N LEU A 156 13.73 8.63 -2.88
CA LEU A 156 13.97 8.08 -1.55
C LEU A 156 13.83 6.54 -1.52
N ALA A 157 12.78 5.99 -2.12
CA ALA A 157 12.59 4.55 -2.24
C ALA A 157 13.72 3.88 -3.03
N LEU A 158 14.14 4.49 -4.14
CA LEU A 158 15.25 4.01 -4.97
C LEU A 158 16.59 4.04 -4.23
N TRP A 159 16.86 5.10 -3.45
CA TRP A 159 18.06 5.17 -2.60
C TRP A 159 18.07 4.12 -1.51
N ALA A 160 16.90 3.77 -0.98
CA ALA A 160 16.71 2.65 -0.05
C ALA A 160 16.72 1.27 -0.74
N ARG A 161 16.81 1.22 -2.07
CA ARG A 161 16.65 -0.01 -2.88
C ARG A 161 15.35 -0.78 -2.58
N ALA A 162 14.32 -0.05 -2.18
CA ALA A 162 13.02 -0.63 -1.87
C ALA A 162 12.31 -1.12 -3.13
N ASP A 163 11.45 -2.12 -2.97
CA ASP A 163 10.53 -2.59 -4.02
C ASP A 163 9.18 -1.86 -3.96
N SER A 164 8.90 -1.17 -2.86
CA SER A 164 7.58 -0.61 -2.59
C SER A 164 7.59 0.60 -1.68
N ILE A 165 6.50 1.38 -1.72
CA ILE A 165 6.27 2.56 -0.88
C ILE A 165 4.97 2.36 -0.10
N PHE A 166 5.02 2.56 1.22
CA PHE A 166 3.88 2.52 2.13
C PHE A 166 3.52 3.94 2.60
N PRO A 167 2.71 4.70 1.82
CA PRO A 167 2.38 6.09 2.16
C PRO A 167 1.12 6.22 3.01
N ARG A 168 1.17 7.08 4.03
CA ARG A 168 -0.05 7.53 4.73
C ARG A 168 -0.92 8.44 3.86
N ILE A 169 -0.28 9.26 3.04
CA ILE A 169 -0.92 10.25 2.17
C ILE A 169 -0.56 9.94 0.71
N PRO A 170 -1.34 9.07 0.04
CA PRO A 170 -1.14 8.80 -1.38
C PRO A 170 -1.66 9.96 -2.23
N ASN A 171 -1.12 10.09 -3.44
CA ASN A 171 -1.70 10.93 -4.47
C ASN A 171 -1.44 10.33 -5.86
N PRO A 172 -2.17 10.76 -6.91
CA PRO A 172 -2.03 10.16 -8.23
C PRO A 172 -0.63 10.28 -8.85
N ASN A 173 0.11 11.35 -8.55
CA ASN A 173 1.47 11.53 -9.05
C ASN A 173 2.46 10.55 -8.40
N LEU A 174 2.22 10.13 -7.16
CA LEU A 174 3.04 9.13 -6.48
C LEU A 174 2.94 7.79 -7.19
N PHE A 175 1.72 7.26 -7.39
CA PHE A 175 1.49 6.00 -8.11
C PHE A 175 2.17 6.01 -9.47
N LYS A 176 1.86 7.02 -10.28
CA LYS A 176 2.45 7.19 -11.60
C LYS A 176 3.98 7.14 -11.61
N LYS A 177 4.63 7.87 -10.69
CA LYS A 177 6.10 7.93 -10.66
C LYS A 177 6.69 6.64 -10.09
N ALA A 178 6.06 6.05 -9.08
CA ALA A 178 6.51 4.79 -8.48
C ALA A 178 6.47 3.66 -9.52
N HIS A 179 5.34 3.49 -10.21
CA HIS A 179 5.18 2.42 -11.21
C HIS A 179 6.13 2.54 -12.40
N ARG A 180 6.48 3.76 -12.82
CA ARG A 180 7.50 3.99 -13.87
C ARG A 180 8.87 3.45 -13.50
N GLU A 181 9.19 3.42 -12.22
CA GLU A 181 10.44 2.89 -11.68
C GLU A 181 10.28 1.45 -11.19
N GLY A 182 9.14 0.80 -11.47
CA GLY A 182 8.86 -0.58 -11.05
C GLY A 182 8.52 -0.74 -9.56
N LEU A 183 8.20 0.33 -8.86
CA LEU A 183 7.84 0.31 -7.43
C LEU A 183 6.34 0.12 -7.23
N GLU A 184 5.97 -0.76 -6.28
CA GLU A 184 4.58 -0.93 -5.83
C GLU A 184 4.20 0.13 -4.78
N VAL A 185 2.91 0.44 -4.63
CA VAL A 185 2.41 1.41 -3.64
C VAL A 185 1.29 0.80 -2.79
N TYR A 186 1.50 0.81 -1.47
CA TYR A 186 0.61 0.23 -0.46
C TYR A 186 0.14 1.27 0.57
N PRO A 187 -0.90 2.08 0.28
CA PRO A 187 -1.37 3.08 1.22
C PRO A 187 -1.90 2.51 2.55
N TRP A 188 -1.69 3.25 3.63
CA TRP A 188 -2.14 2.90 4.98
C TRP A 188 -2.75 4.11 5.72
N THR A 189 -3.63 3.95 6.71
CA THR A 189 -4.47 2.77 6.98
C THR A 189 -5.85 3.02 6.37
N ILE A 190 -6.34 2.08 5.57
CA ILE A 190 -7.53 2.25 4.73
C ILE A 190 -8.62 1.29 5.19
N ASN A 191 -9.58 1.80 5.95
CA ASN A 191 -10.70 1.00 6.51
C ASN A 191 -12.02 1.25 5.77
N ASP A 192 -12.06 2.26 4.90
CA ASP A 192 -13.27 2.69 4.21
C ASP A 192 -13.38 2.01 2.82
N PRO A 193 -14.49 1.30 2.52
CA PRO A 193 -14.70 0.65 1.23
C PRO A 193 -14.71 1.60 0.03
N ASP A 194 -15.22 2.82 0.20
CA ASP A 194 -15.28 3.80 -0.88
C ASP A 194 -13.88 4.33 -1.21
N ARG A 195 -13.09 4.65 -0.20
CA ARG A 195 -11.67 4.99 -0.33
C ARG A 195 -10.87 3.83 -0.92
N THR A 196 -11.22 2.59 -0.59
CA THR A 196 -10.64 1.38 -1.19
C THR A 196 -10.89 1.34 -2.69
N ARG A 197 -12.15 1.51 -3.14
CA ARG A 197 -12.49 1.59 -4.58
C ARG A 197 -11.74 2.72 -5.28
N TRP A 198 -11.67 3.87 -4.63
CA TRP A 198 -10.99 5.04 -5.19
C TRP A 198 -9.48 4.82 -5.35
N LEU A 199 -8.80 4.31 -4.32
CA LEU A 199 -7.35 4.03 -4.39
C LEU A 199 -7.04 2.90 -5.38
N LYS A 200 -7.91 1.89 -5.49
CA LYS A 200 -7.82 0.85 -6.52
C LYS A 200 -7.82 1.46 -7.93
N ARG A 201 -8.73 2.40 -8.20
CA ARG A 201 -8.78 3.15 -9.47
C ARG A 201 -7.55 4.03 -9.72
N LEU A 202 -6.92 4.52 -8.66
CA LEU A 202 -5.69 5.31 -8.76
C LEU A 202 -4.42 4.47 -8.99
N GLY A 203 -4.53 3.13 -8.95
CA GLY A 203 -3.42 2.22 -9.17
C GLY A 203 -2.75 1.72 -7.89
N ALA A 204 -3.43 1.70 -6.74
CA ALA A 204 -2.89 1.02 -5.59
C ALA A 204 -2.63 -0.47 -5.89
N ASP A 205 -1.45 -0.97 -5.53
CA ASP A 205 -1.07 -2.37 -5.69
C ASP A 205 -1.62 -3.23 -4.54
N GLY A 206 -1.83 -2.59 -3.39
CA GLY A 206 -2.57 -3.11 -2.26
C GLY A 206 -2.88 -2.03 -1.23
N LEU A 207 -3.53 -2.40 -0.14
CA LEU A 207 -3.88 -1.49 0.95
C LEU A 207 -3.62 -2.16 2.30
N VAL A 208 -3.12 -1.37 3.25
CA VAL A 208 -3.00 -1.78 4.65
C VAL A 208 -4.24 -1.32 5.41
N THR A 209 -4.89 -2.20 6.15
CA THR A 209 -6.21 -1.96 6.75
C THR A 209 -6.35 -2.60 8.13
N ASP A 210 -7.00 -1.90 9.05
CA ASP A 210 -7.40 -2.49 10.34
C ASP A 210 -8.57 -3.49 10.16
N ASP A 211 -9.36 -3.33 9.09
CA ASP A 211 -10.58 -4.10 8.84
C ASP A 211 -10.54 -4.83 7.48
N PRO A 212 -9.75 -5.91 7.37
CA PRO A 212 -9.67 -6.67 6.12
C PRO A 212 -11.03 -7.27 5.73
N CYS A 213 -11.87 -7.63 6.70
CA CYS A 213 -13.22 -8.14 6.45
C CYS A 213 -14.11 -7.06 5.81
N GLY A 214 -14.11 -5.84 6.35
CA GLY A 214 -14.92 -4.73 5.85
C GLY A 214 -14.56 -4.27 4.44
N ILE A 215 -13.27 -4.30 4.07
CA ILE A 215 -12.84 -3.82 2.74
C ILE A 215 -12.76 -4.92 1.67
N ARG A 216 -12.85 -6.22 2.03
CA ARG A 216 -12.62 -7.34 1.08
C ARG A 216 -13.51 -7.26 -0.15
N ALA A 217 -14.80 -6.96 0.03
CA ALA A 217 -15.75 -6.86 -1.09
C ALA A 217 -15.32 -5.75 -2.07
N ALA A 218 -15.02 -4.55 -1.57
CA ALA A 218 -14.54 -3.44 -2.39
C ALA A 218 -13.19 -3.74 -3.07
N ALA A 219 -12.32 -4.50 -2.42
CA ALA A 219 -11.05 -4.94 -2.99
C ALA A 219 -11.22 -5.99 -4.11
N ASP A 220 -12.24 -6.84 -4.03
CA ASP A 220 -12.58 -7.85 -5.06
C ASP A 220 -13.32 -7.25 -6.25
N GLU A 221 -14.17 -6.23 -6.02
CA GLU A 221 -14.98 -5.61 -7.06
C GLU A 221 -14.15 -5.18 -8.27
N PRO A 222 -14.50 -5.58 -9.51
CA PRO A 222 -13.79 -5.11 -10.69
C PRO A 222 -13.85 -3.58 -10.75
N VAL A 223 -12.80 -2.96 -11.29
CA VAL A 223 -12.85 -1.52 -11.57
C VAL A 223 -13.89 -1.31 -12.67
N THR A 224 -15.05 -0.76 -12.29
CA THR A 224 -16.15 -0.44 -13.22
C THR A 224 -16.28 1.06 -13.42
N ASN A 225 -16.82 1.42 -14.60
CA ASN A 225 -17.26 2.77 -14.91
C ASN A 225 -18.39 3.18 -13.96
N VAL A 226 -18.26 4.36 -13.36
CA VAL A 226 -19.34 4.96 -12.56
C VAL A 226 -20.31 5.65 -13.52
N GLU A 227 -21.61 5.52 -13.29
CA GLU A 227 -22.61 6.27 -14.08
C GLU A 227 -22.46 7.78 -13.89
N ALA A 228 -22.81 8.54 -14.94
CA ALA A 228 -22.80 10.00 -14.92
C ALA A 228 -23.64 10.54 -13.75
N GLY A 229 -23.06 11.48 -12.97
CA GLY A 229 -23.71 12.11 -11.83
C GLY A 229 -23.66 11.32 -10.51
N LYS A 230 -23.13 10.09 -10.50
CA LYS A 230 -22.98 9.27 -9.27
C LYS A 230 -21.55 9.25 -8.71
N CYS A 231 -20.58 9.88 -9.40
CA CYS A 231 -19.20 9.95 -8.93
C CYS A 231 -19.01 11.08 -7.91
N GLN A 232 -18.64 10.71 -6.68
CA GLN A 232 -18.39 11.64 -5.57
C GLN A 232 -17.02 12.35 -5.61
N TYR A 233 -16.10 11.92 -6.48
CA TYR A 233 -14.69 12.32 -6.37
C TYR A 233 -14.26 13.46 -7.29
N TYR A 234 -14.86 13.58 -8.48
CA TYR A 234 -14.45 14.59 -9.44
C TYR A 234 -15.61 14.93 -10.37
N PRO A 235 -15.75 16.20 -10.80
CA PRO A 235 -16.64 16.55 -11.89
C PRO A 235 -16.05 16.01 -13.19
N CYS A 236 -16.18 14.72 -13.46
CA CYS A 236 -15.73 14.11 -14.70
C CYS A 236 -16.80 13.12 -15.18
N HIS A 237 -17.80 13.63 -15.91
CA HIS A 237 -18.82 12.89 -16.66
C HIS A 237 -19.42 13.84 -17.71
N HIS A 238 -18.57 14.46 -18.51
CA HIS A 238 -19.00 15.57 -19.36
C HIS A 238 -19.64 15.11 -20.68
N PHE A 239 -19.59 13.81 -20.99
CA PHE A 239 -20.15 13.24 -22.21
C PHE A 239 -20.68 11.82 -22.02
N GLU A 240 -21.62 11.43 -22.86
CA GLU A 240 -22.22 10.09 -22.88
C GLU A 240 -21.19 9.01 -23.28
N GLY A 241 -21.21 7.87 -22.60
CA GLY A 241 -20.27 6.77 -22.86
C GLY A 241 -18.84 7.02 -22.34
N GLN A 242 -18.65 7.98 -21.44
CA GLN A 242 -17.35 8.23 -20.80
C GLN A 242 -16.87 7.02 -19.99
N ASP A 243 -15.64 6.58 -20.26
CA ASP A 243 -14.93 5.57 -19.49
C ASP A 243 -14.12 6.23 -18.36
N CYS A 244 -14.36 5.77 -17.13
CA CYS A 244 -13.74 6.30 -15.91
C CYS A 244 -12.73 5.31 -15.31
N THR A 245 -12.31 4.28 -16.04
CA THR A 245 -11.26 3.35 -15.60
C THR A 245 -10.02 4.12 -15.12
N HIS A 246 -9.63 5.15 -15.87
CA HIS A 246 -8.53 6.06 -15.54
C HIS A 246 -9.07 7.42 -15.05
N CYS A 247 -9.79 7.42 -13.91
CA CYS A 247 -10.30 8.65 -13.27
C CYS A 247 -9.23 9.75 -13.14
N PHE A 248 -7.98 9.36 -12.93
CA PHE A 248 -6.83 10.23 -13.10
C PHE A 248 -6.02 9.77 -14.31
N CYS A 249 -5.78 10.68 -15.26
CA CYS A 249 -4.99 10.36 -16.44
C CYS A 249 -3.54 10.03 -16.05
N PRO A 250 -3.05 8.80 -16.27
CA PRO A 250 -1.68 8.41 -15.93
C PRO A 250 -0.64 9.19 -16.77
N LEU A 251 -1.06 9.88 -17.82
CA LEU A 251 -0.20 10.76 -18.62
C LEU A 251 -0.10 12.18 -18.07
N TYR A 252 -0.92 12.60 -17.09
CA TYR A 252 -0.90 13.96 -16.57
C TYR A 252 0.41 14.33 -15.83
N PRO A 253 1.00 15.52 -16.07
CA PRO A 253 0.72 16.41 -17.18
C PRO A 253 1.45 15.92 -18.44
N CYS A 254 0.71 15.65 -19.52
CA CYS A 254 1.31 15.26 -20.80
C CYS A 254 1.99 16.44 -21.50
N LYS A 255 1.55 17.67 -21.18
CA LYS A 255 1.97 18.93 -21.83
C LYS A 255 1.76 18.93 -23.35
N ASP A 256 0.87 18.07 -23.83
CA ASP A 256 0.49 17.96 -25.23
C ASP A 256 -0.51 19.08 -25.58
N PRO A 257 -0.15 20.03 -26.46
CA PRO A 257 -0.99 21.17 -26.79
C PRO A 257 -2.34 20.80 -27.45
N GLU A 258 -2.49 19.60 -27.99
CA GLU A 258 -3.76 19.10 -28.54
C GLU A 258 -4.74 18.67 -27.43
N LEU A 259 -4.22 18.33 -26.26
CA LEU A 259 -4.98 17.73 -25.16
C LEU A 259 -5.16 18.68 -23.97
N GLY A 260 -4.61 19.88 -24.04
CA GLY A 260 -4.69 20.85 -22.96
C GLY A 260 -3.89 22.11 -23.21
N LYS A 261 -3.81 22.94 -22.17
CA LYS A 261 -3.15 24.24 -22.21
C LYS A 261 -2.56 24.62 -20.87
N PHE A 262 -1.55 25.47 -20.87
CA PHE A 262 -1.07 26.09 -19.65
C PHE A 262 -1.97 27.24 -19.23
N ILE A 263 -2.42 27.24 -17.97
CA ILE A 263 -3.14 28.34 -17.34
C ILE A 263 -2.26 29.03 -16.31
N LYS A 264 -2.52 30.31 -16.02
CA LYS A 264 -1.89 31.05 -14.93
C LYS A 264 -2.85 31.16 -13.76
N THR A 265 -2.39 30.84 -12.55
CA THR A 265 -3.17 31.07 -11.33
C THR A 265 -3.21 32.56 -10.97
N LYS A 266 -4.12 32.95 -10.07
CA LYS A 266 -4.17 34.30 -9.49
C LYS A 266 -2.83 34.74 -8.85
N ARG A 267 -1.98 33.79 -8.45
CA ARG A 267 -0.64 34.02 -7.89
C ARG A 267 0.49 33.85 -8.91
N GLY A 268 0.19 33.86 -10.21
CA GLY A 268 1.17 33.81 -11.30
C GLY A 268 1.80 32.44 -11.56
N LYS A 269 1.41 31.37 -10.84
CA LYS A 269 1.93 30.02 -11.10
C LYS A 269 1.39 29.49 -12.44
N ARG A 270 2.26 28.93 -13.27
CA ARG A 270 1.90 28.27 -14.53
C ARG A 270 1.55 26.80 -14.28
N LEU A 271 0.31 26.40 -14.58
CA LEU A 271 -0.20 25.05 -14.38
C LEU A 271 -0.69 24.45 -15.70
N TRP A 272 -0.51 23.15 -15.89
CA TRP A 272 -1.10 22.44 -17.03
C TRP A 272 -2.57 22.13 -16.73
N SER A 273 -3.48 22.52 -17.62
CA SER A 273 -4.90 22.18 -17.56
C SER A 273 -5.30 21.34 -18.75
N CYS A 274 -5.91 20.18 -18.50
CA CYS A 274 -6.46 19.28 -19.50
C CYS A 274 -7.92 18.95 -19.18
N VAL A 275 -8.65 19.92 -18.59
CA VAL A 275 -10.03 19.72 -18.09
C VAL A 275 -11.00 19.28 -19.20
N ASP A 276 -10.74 19.69 -20.45
CA ASP A 276 -11.56 19.34 -21.62
C ASP A 276 -11.05 18.09 -22.37
N CYS A 277 -10.01 17.43 -21.86
CA CYS A 277 -9.43 16.26 -22.53
C CYS A 277 -10.31 15.02 -22.34
N THR A 278 -10.64 14.35 -23.45
CA THR A 278 -11.44 13.11 -23.43
C THR A 278 -10.62 11.86 -23.78
N LEU A 279 -9.32 12.00 -24.04
CA LEU A 279 -8.48 10.94 -24.62
C LEU A 279 -8.56 9.62 -23.84
N VAL A 280 -8.16 9.63 -22.58
CA VAL A 280 -8.14 8.43 -21.71
C VAL A 280 -9.54 8.05 -21.20
N HIS A 281 -10.55 8.82 -21.56
CA HIS A 281 -11.94 8.62 -21.17
C HIS A 281 -12.79 8.02 -22.31
N ARG A 282 -12.19 7.71 -23.47
CA ARG A 282 -12.86 6.91 -24.49
C ARG A 282 -12.69 5.43 -24.18
N PRO A 283 -13.75 4.60 -24.20
CA PRO A 283 -13.68 3.18 -23.85
C PRO A 283 -12.55 2.41 -24.55
N LYS A 284 -12.34 2.64 -25.85
CA LYS A 284 -11.28 1.98 -26.63
C LYS A 284 -9.88 2.36 -26.12
N VAL A 285 -9.65 3.63 -25.83
CA VAL A 285 -8.36 4.14 -25.33
C VAL A 285 -8.13 3.70 -23.89
N ALA A 286 -9.16 3.78 -23.04
CA ALA A 286 -9.10 3.37 -21.65
C ALA A 286 -8.76 1.88 -21.50
N ARG A 287 -9.39 1.03 -22.33
CA ARG A 287 -9.07 -0.40 -22.40
C ARG A 287 -7.63 -0.62 -22.87
N TYR A 288 -7.24 -0.02 -23.99
CA TYR A 288 -5.89 -0.17 -24.53
C TYR A 288 -4.82 0.23 -23.51
N LEU A 289 -4.99 1.38 -22.85
CA LEU A 289 -4.08 1.86 -21.80
C LEU A 289 -4.03 0.94 -20.57
N SER A 290 -5.12 0.24 -20.26
CA SER A 290 -5.12 -0.74 -19.16
C SER A 290 -4.33 -2.00 -19.51
N GLU A 291 -4.32 -2.37 -20.79
CA GLU A 291 -3.56 -3.51 -21.33
C GLU A 291 -2.08 -3.14 -21.61
N HIS A 292 -1.81 -1.86 -21.89
CA HIS A 292 -0.50 -1.32 -22.29
C HIS A 292 -0.19 -0.06 -21.43
N PRO A 293 0.13 -0.22 -20.14
CA PRO A 293 0.33 0.90 -19.21
C PRO A 293 1.48 1.84 -19.60
N GLU A 294 2.42 1.37 -20.42
CA GLU A 294 3.57 2.10 -20.96
C GLU A 294 3.26 2.94 -22.21
N ALA A 295 2.04 2.86 -22.75
CA ALA A 295 1.66 3.53 -23.99
C ALA A 295 1.91 5.05 -23.96
N SER A 296 2.48 5.56 -25.05
CA SER A 296 2.78 7.00 -25.17
C SER A 296 1.52 7.83 -25.47
N THR A 297 1.56 9.14 -25.21
CA THR A 297 0.46 10.05 -25.59
C THR A 297 0.15 9.96 -27.09
N GLU A 298 1.17 9.88 -27.95
CA GLU A 298 1.00 9.77 -29.40
C GLU A 298 0.32 8.47 -29.82
N GLU A 299 0.68 7.38 -29.18
CA GLU A 299 0.07 6.07 -29.40
C GLU A 299 -1.40 6.06 -29.00
N LEU A 300 -1.74 6.60 -27.82
CA LEU A 300 -3.14 6.73 -27.40
C LEU A 300 -3.94 7.63 -28.35
N LYS A 301 -3.34 8.73 -28.84
CA LYS A 301 -3.96 9.60 -29.86
C LYS A 301 -4.20 8.88 -31.19
N ARG A 302 -3.35 7.92 -31.56
CA ARG A 302 -3.58 7.06 -32.73
C ARG A 302 -4.79 6.15 -32.51
N ILE A 303 -4.83 5.43 -31.38
CA ILE A 303 -5.96 4.55 -31.01
C ILE A 303 -7.30 5.33 -30.96
N TYR A 304 -7.26 6.57 -30.44
CA TYR A 304 -8.40 7.47 -30.41
C TYR A 304 -8.93 7.81 -31.81
N ARG A 305 -8.02 8.15 -32.75
CA ARG A 305 -8.38 8.50 -34.14
C ARG A 305 -8.94 7.33 -34.93
N GLU A 306 -8.37 6.14 -34.75
CA GLU A 306 -8.84 4.90 -35.38
C GLU A 306 -10.24 4.47 -34.91
N GLY A 307 -10.68 4.93 -33.73
CA GLY A 307 -12.05 4.69 -33.23
C GLY A 307 -13.07 5.71 -33.74
N ALA A 308 -12.63 6.93 -34.10
CA ALA A 308 -13.50 8.01 -34.55
C ALA A 308 -13.92 7.88 -36.03
N SER A 309 -13.32 6.96 -36.78
CA SER A 309 -13.57 6.73 -38.21
C SER A 309 -14.65 5.67 -38.50
N ALA A 310 -15.29 5.12 -37.46
CA ALA A 310 -16.29 4.05 -37.56
C ALA A 310 -17.69 4.47 -37.08
N GLY A 311 -17.99 5.77 -37.07
CA GLY A 311 -19.29 6.34 -36.71
C GLY A 311 -19.92 7.10 -37.86
#